data_AF-A0A6M0Q598-F1
#
_entry.id   AF-A0A6M0Q598-F1
#
_cell.length_a   1.000
_cell.length_b   1.000
_cell.length_c   1.000
_cell.angle_alpha   90.00
_cell.angle_beta   90.00
_cell.angle_gamma   90.00
#
_symmetry.space_group_name_H-M   'P 1'
#
loop_
_entity.id
_entity.type
_entity.pdbx_description
1 polymer ?
#
loop_
_entity_poly.entity_id
_entity_poly.type
_entity_poly.pdbx_seq_one_letter_code
_entity_poly.pdbx_strand_id
1 'polypeptide(L)'
;MGFILIAITIILFYIIDKVILRKFNTPKRGWKWYKHDHRGFAILFYVIMIPIILIPFVFPESNLFLVFPFAGALINILFSIEKFIFKRETKLFINYLFDAIFWFVLGVMAYFFLI
;
A
#
# COMPACT_ATOMS: atom_id res chain seq x y z
N MET A 1 9.24 23.20 -3.95
CA MET A 1 8.43 22.56 -5.02
C MET A 1 8.00 21.13 -4.67
N GLY A 2 8.88 20.27 -4.14
CA GLY A 2 8.52 18.89 -3.74
C GLY A 2 7.35 18.77 -2.75
N PHE A 3 7.30 19.62 -1.72
CA PHE A 3 6.18 19.63 -0.76
C PHE A 3 4.80 19.92 -1.38
N ILE A 4 4.75 20.78 -2.42
CA ILE A 4 3.51 21.10 -3.14
C ILE A 4 3.03 19.87 -3.91
N LEU A 5 3.94 19.14 -4.56
CA LEU A 5 3.61 17.92 -5.27
C LEU A 5 3.11 16.81 -4.31
N ILE A 6 3.74 16.65 -3.14
CA ILE A 6 3.26 15.71 -2.11
C ILE A 6 1.84 16.08 -1.66
N ALA A 7 1.57 17.37 -1.41
CA ALA A 7 0.24 17.84 -1.03
C ALA A 7 -0.81 17.57 -2.12
N ILE A 8 -0.48 17.82 -3.39
CA ILE A 8 -1.35 17.50 -4.54
C ILE A 8 -1.62 16.00 -4.60
N THR A 9 -0.61 15.16 -4.44
CA THR A 9 -0.74 13.70 -4.47
C THR A 9 -1.66 13.19 -3.35
N ILE A 10 -1.57 13.75 -2.15
CA ILE A 10 -2.47 13.43 -1.02
C ILE A 10 -3.92 13.86 -1.32
N ILE A 11 -4.12 15.06 -1.86
CA ILE A 11 -5.45 15.56 -2.22
C ILE A 11 -6.08 14.69 -3.32
N LEU A 12 -5.31 14.35 -4.35
CA LEU A 12 -5.77 13.47 -5.43
C LEU A 12 -6.16 12.09 -4.89
N PHE A 13 -5.35 11.53 -4.01
CA PHE A 13 -5.65 10.25 -3.37
C PHE A 13 -6.97 10.29 -2.59
N TYR A 14 -7.21 11.36 -1.82
CA TYR A 14 -8.47 11.54 -1.09
C TYR A 14 -9.69 11.65 -2.03
N ILE A 15 -9.55 12.35 -3.15
CA ILE A 15 -10.62 12.46 -4.16
C ILE A 15 -10.88 11.10 -4.82
N ILE A 16 -9.82 10.40 -5.22
CA ILE A 16 -9.90 9.07 -5.84
C ILE A 16 -10.58 8.08 -4.90
N ASP A 17 -10.24 8.08 -3.60
CA ASP A 17 -10.89 7.22 -2.60
C ASP A 17 -12.41 7.43 -2.55
N LYS A 18 -12.86 8.70 -2.55
CA LYS A 18 -14.30 9.02 -2.61
C LYS A 18 -14.96 8.54 -3.90
N VAL A 19 -14.27 8.68 -5.03
CA VAL A 19 -14.77 8.20 -6.33
C VAL A 19 -14.89 6.69 -6.33
N ILE A 20 -13.90 5.97 -5.80
CA ILE A 20 -13.92 4.50 -5.73
C ILE A 20 -15.06 4.04 -4.83
N LEU A 21 -15.21 4.63 -3.64
CA LEU A 21 -16.27 4.27 -2.71
C LEU A 21 -17.66 4.46 -3.33
N ARG A 22 -17.88 5.58 -4.04
CA ARG A 22 -19.16 5.85 -4.73
C ARG A 22 -19.39 4.93 -5.93
N LYS A 23 -18.36 4.70 -6.76
CA LYS A 23 -18.49 3.96 -8.02
C LYS A 23 -18.59 2.45 -7.81
N PHE A 24 -17.84 1.92 -6.85
CA PHE A 24 -17.74 0.47 -6.65
C PHE A 24 -18.54 -0.03 -5.45
N ASN A 25 -19.12 0.89 -4.64
CA ASN A 25 -19.83 0.58 -3.40
C ASN A 25 -18.98 -0.28 -2.46
N THR A 26 -17.70 0.07 -2.34
CA THR A 26 -16.77 -0.63 -1.43
C THR A 26 -17.11 -0.28 0.02
N PRO A 27 -16.77 -1.15 0.99
CA PRO A 27 -16.96 -0.83 2.41
C PRO A 27 -16.24 0.47 2.80
N LYS A 28 -16.59 1.08 3.94
CA LYS A 28 -15.78 2.16 4.51
C LYS A 28 -14.48 1.63 5.11
N ARG A 29 -13.40 2.40 4.97
CA ARG A 29 -12.07 2.10 5.56
C ARG A 29 -12.19 1.90 7.07
N GLY A 30 -11.54 0.86 7.60
CA GLY A 30 -11.50 0.59 9.03
C GLY A 30 -10.50 -0.49 9.40
N TRP A 31 -10.21 -0.63 10.71
CA TRP A 31 -9.20 -1.55 11.26
C TRP A 31 -9.37 -3.01 10.82
N LYS A 32 -10.61 -3.45 10.52
CA LYS A 32 -10.90 -4.82 10.06
C LYS A 32 -10.44 -5.11 8.62
N TRP A 33 -9.96 -4.11 7.89
CA TRP A 33 -9.50 -4.28 6.51
C TRP A 33 -8.23 -5.12 6.46
N TYR A 34 -7.21 -4.73 7.24
CA TYR A 34 -5.90 -5.39 7.30
C TYR A 34 -5.94 -6.68 8.13
N LYS A 35 -6.90 -7.54 7.83
CA LYS A 35 -7.00 -8.88 8.39
C LYS A 35 -6.88 -9.88 7.26
N HIS A 36 -5.98 -10.85 7.43
CA HIS A 36 -5.89 -11.98 6.51
C HIS A 36 -7.15 -12.84 6.62
N ASP A 37 -7.68 -13.23 5.46
CA ASP A 37 -8.81 -14.14 5.35
C ASP A 37 -8.33 -15.59 5.25
N HIS A 38 -7.11 -15.83 4.73
CA HIS A 38 -6.56 -17.16 4.56
C HIS A 38 -5.19 -17.33 5.25
N ARG A 39 -5.02 -18.44 5.98
CA ARG A 39 -3.77 -18.72 6.73
C ARG A 39 -2.55 -18.80 5.81
N GLY A 40 -2.69 -19.39 4.62
CA GLY A 40 -1.59 -19.48 3.65
C GLY A 40 -1.12 -18.09 3.15
N PHE A 41 -2.05 -17.16 2.97
CA PHE A 41 -1.70 -15.77 2.59
C PHE A 41 -1.06 -15.03 3.75
N ALA A 42 -1.49 -15.26 4.99
CA ALA A 42 -0.82 -14.73 6.16
C ALA A 42 0.64 -15.22 6.25
N ILE A 43 0.89 -16.52 6.05
CA ILE A 43 2.25 -17.08 6.04
C ILE A 43 3.08 -16.42 4.94
N LEU A 44 2.59 -16.38 3.71
CA LEU A 44 3.28 -15.74 2.58
C LEU A 44 3.60 -14.27 2.89
N PHE A 45 2.62 -13.54 3.45
CA PHE A 45 2.79 -12.16 3.86
C PHE A 45 3.94 -11.99 4.86
N TYR A 46 3.94 -12.76 5.95
CA TYR A 46 5.00 -12.67 6.95
C TYR A 46 6.38 -13.10 6.40
N VAL A 47 6.43 -14.13 5.54
CA VAL A 47 7.68 -14.55 4.89
C VAL A 47 8.28 -13.44 4.02
N ILE A 48 7.45 -12.64 3.34
CA ILE A 48 7.90 -11.50 2.53
C ILE A 48 8.24 -10.28 3.41
N MET A 49 7.50 -10.06 4.49
CA MET A 49 7.66 -8.90 5.35
C MET A 49 8.88 -8.97 6.27
N ILE A 50 9.27 -10.17 6.72
CA ILE A 50 10.44 -10.35 7.59
C ILE A 50 11.72 -9.79 6.94
N PRO A 51 12.10 -10.16 5.70
CA PRO A 51 13.25 -9.59 5.02
C PRO A 51 13.21 -8.05 4.95
N ILE A 52 12.05 -7.47 4.69
CA ILE A 52 11.88 -6.00 4.57
C ILE A 52 12.15 -5.32 5.91
N ILE A 53 11.66 -5.89 7.01
CA ILE A 53 11.92 -5.39 8.37
C ILE A 53 13.40 -5.56 8.75
N LEU A 54 14.08 -6.56 8.19
CA LEU A 54 15.50 -6.82 8.44
C LEU A 54 16.45 -5.90 7.66
N ILE A 55 15.98 -5.22 6.59
CA ILE A 55 16.78 -4.29 5.79
C ILE A 55 17.58 -3.28 6.64
N PRO A 56 16.99 -2.53 7.60
CA PRO A 56 17.77 -1.60 8.43
C PRO A 56 18.86 -2.24 9.28
N PHE A 57 18.71 -3.51 9.65
CA PHE A 57 19.70 -4.20 10.48
C PHE A 57 20.87 -4.75 9.66
N VAL A 58 20.61 -5.17 8.42
CA VAL A 58 21.62 -5.69 7.49
C VAL A 58 22.31 -4.56 6.72
N PHE A 59 21.56 -3.52 6.36
CA PHE A 59 22.01 -2.35 5.61
C PHE A 59 21.68 -1.06 6.39
N PRO A 60 22.45 -0.73 7.44
CA PRO A 60 22.19 0.44 8.28
C PRO A 60 22.27 1.77 7.51
N GLU A 61 23.04 1.80 6.42
CA GLU A 61 23.14 2.97 5.52
C GLU A 61 21.93 3.10 4.57
N SER A 62 21.00 2.15 4.57
CA SER A 62 19.82 2.23 3.72
C SER A 62 18.90 3.36 4.17
N ASN A 63 18.46 4.18 3.22
CA ASN A 63 17.51 5.24 3.52
C ASN A 63 16.10 4.63 3.70
N LEU A 64 15.73 4.38 4.96
CA LEU A 64 14.42 3.84 5.33
C LEU A 64 13.24 4.65 4.78
N PHE A 65 13.42 5.95 4.59
CA PHE A 65 12.39 6.80 3.99
C PHE A 65 12.10 6.44 2.53
N LEU A 66 13.10 5.94 1.79
CA LEU A 66 12.94 5.44 0.43
C LEU A 66 12.36 4.02 0.41
N VAL A 67 12.76 3.16 1.35
CA VAL A 67 12.30 1.76 1.41
C VAL A 67 10.83 1.66 1.83
N PHE A 68 10.39 2.51 2.76
CA PHE A 68 9.08 2.42 3.39
C PHE A 68 7.90 2.51 2.40
N PRO A 69 7.87 3.45 1.42
CA PRO A 69 6.78 3.50 0.45
C PRO A 69 6.70 2.24 -0.43
N PHE A 70 7.83 1.67 -0.85
CA PHE A 70 7.82 0.44 -1.65
C PHE A 70 7.37 -0.78 -0.83
N ALA A 71 7.76 -0.85 0.44
CA ALA A 71 7.23 -1.83 1.38
C ALA A 71 5.71 -1.69 1.53
N GLY A 72 5.21 -0.47 1.71
CA GLY A 72 3.78 -0.17 1.75
C GLY A 72 3.05 -0.59 0.47
N ALA A 73 3.63 -0.33 -0.70
CA ALA A 73 3.07 -0.75 -1.98
C ALA A 73 2.95 -2.27 -2.06
N LEU A 74 4.02 -3.00 -1.70
CA LEU A 74 4.04 -4.46 -1.73
C LEU A 74 3.01 -5.09 -0.78
N ILE A 75 2.90 -4.58 0.46
CA ILE A 75 1.87 -4.99 1.42
C ILE A 75 0.48 -4.89 0.81
N ASN A 76 0.17 -3.74 0.21
CA ASN A 76 -1.14 -3.49 -0.38
C ASN A 76 -1.39 -4.35 -1.63
N ILE A 77 -0.37 -4.68 -2.43
CA ILE A 77 -0.49 -5.66 -3.52
C ILE A 77 -0.87 -7.03 -2.97
N LEU A 78 -0.21 -7.50 -1.91
CA LEU A 78 -0.51 -8.81 -1.31
C LEU A 78 -1.94 -8.87 -0.77
N PHE A 79 -2.39 -7.83 -0.07
CA PHE A 79 -3.78 -7.73 0.38
C PHE A 79 -4.77 -7.62 -0.78
N SER A 80 -4.43 -6.88 -1.85
CA SER A 80 -5.24 -6.80 -3.06
C SER A 80 -5.47 -8.18 -3.68
N ILE A 81 -4.41 -8.95 -3.85
CA ILE A 81 -4.46 -10.31 -4.38
C ILE A 81 -5.30 -11.21 -3.47
N GLU A 82 -5.08 -11.18 -2.15
CA GLU A 82 -5.85 -11.97 -1.20
C GLU A 82 -7.34 -11.64 -1.27
N LYS A 83 -7.70 -10.35 -1.24
CA LYS A 83 -9.11 -9.92 -1.33
C LYS A 83 -9.72 -10.22 -2.70
N PHE A 84 -8.94 -10.21 -3.76
CA PHE A 84 -9.42 -10.57 -5.09
C PHE A 84 -9.77 -12.06 -5.17
N ILE A 85 -8.95 -12.93 -4.58
CA ILE A 85 -9.16 -14.38 -4.59
C ILE A 85 -10.30 -14.79 -3.63
N PHE A 86 -10.29 -14.29 -2.39
CA PHE A 86 -11.18 -14.80 -1.33
C PHE A 86 -12.40 -13.92 -1.04
N LYS A 87 -12.41 -12.64 -1.43
CA LYS A 87 -13.49 -11.68 -1.11
C LYS A 87 -13.84 -10.75 -2.27
N ARG A 88 -13.85 -11.29 -3.48
CA ARG A 88 -14.09 -10.53 -4.72
C ARG A 88 -15.37 -9.69 -4.67
N GLU A 89 -16.44 -10.22 -4.07
CA GLU A 89 -17.75 -9.55 -3.96
C GLU A 89 -17.68 -8.21 -3.23
N THR A 90 -16.84 -8.10 -2.21
CA THR A 90 -16.66 -6.86 -1.45
C THR A 90 -15.92 -5.77 -2.23
N LYS A 91 -15.26 -6.15 -3.34
CA LYS A 91 -14.42 -5.27 -4.17
C LYS A 91 -13.32 -4.53 -3.41
N LEU A 92 -12.99 -4.97 -2.18
CA LEU A 92 -11.95 -4.38 -1.35
C LEU A 92 -10.57 -4.42 -2.02
N PHE A 93 -10.33 -5.39 -2.88
CA PHE A 93 -9.10 -5.49 -3.67
C PHE A 93 -8.83 -4.23 -4.51
N ILE A 94 -9.87 -3.52 -4.96
CA ILE A 94 -9.73 -2.27 -5.71
C ILE A 94 -9.07 -1.21 -4.82
N ASN A 95 -9.54 -1.06 -3.58
CA ASN A 95 -8.99 -0.08 -2.65
C ASN A 95 -7.52 -0.40 -2.34
N TYR A 96 -7.20 -1.66 -2.09
CA TYR A 96 -5.83 -2.11 -1.87
C TYR A 96 -4.93 -1.87 -3.09
N LEU A 97 -5.42 -2.11 -4.30
CA LEU A 97 -4.66 -1.84 -5.50
C LEU A 97 -4.36 -0.35 -5.67
N PHE A 98 -5.34 0.51 -5.41
CA PHE A 98 -5.14 1.97 -5.47
C PHE A 98 -4.20 2.47 -4.35
N ASP A 99 -4.32 1.93 -3.14
CA ASP A 99 -3.38 2.22 -2.06
C ASP A 99 -1.96 1.80 -2.46
N ALA A 100 -1.80 0.63 -3.10
CA ALA A 100 -0.49 0.20 -3.61
C ALA A 100 0.09 1.16 -4.65
N ILE A 101 -0.72 1.61 -5.62
CA ILE A 101 -0.30 2.58 -6.63
C ILE A 101 0.11 3.90 -5.97
N PHE A 102 -0.68 4.38 -4.99
CA PHE A 102 -0.37 5.60 -4.25
C PHE A 102 0.97 5.50 -3.51
N TRP A 103 1.19 4.41 -2.77
CA TRP A 103 2.45 4.15 -2.08
C TRP A 103 3.64 4.06 -3.05
N PHE A 104 3.44 3.43 -4.20
CA PHE A 104 4.47 3.34 -5.24
C PHE A 104 4.81 4.72 -5.80
N VAL A 105 3.81 5.55 -6.13
CA VAL A 105 4.01 6.93 -6.60
C VAL A 105 4.74 7.76 -5.55
N LEU A 106 4.38 7.63 -4.27
CA LEU A 106 5.12 8.29 -3.18
C LEU A 106 6.58 7.84 -3.11
N GLY A 107 6.86 6.54 -3.29
CA GLY A 107 8.23 6.01 -3.33
C GLY A 107 9.05 6.58 -4.49
N VAL A 108 8.47 6.62 -5.69
CA VAL A 108 9.10 7.20 -6.88
C VAL A 108 9.37 8.69 -6.67
N MET A 109 8.42 9.44 -6.12
CA MET A 109 8.62 10.85 -5.81
C MET A 109 9.71 11.04 -4.76
N ALA A 110 9.69 10.26 -3.67
CA ALA A 110 10.72 10.32 -2.64
C ALA A 110 12.11 10.05 -3.22
N TYR A 111 12.24 9.08 -4.14
CA TYR A 111 13.48 8.79 -4.84
C TYR A 111 13.99 9.99 -5.63
N PHE A 112 13.14 10.63 -6.45
CA PHE A 112 13.55 11.79 -7.27
C PHE A 112 13.83 13.08 -6.48
N PHE A 113 13.30 13.23 -5.26
CA PHE A 113 13.45 14.47 -4.48
C PHE A 113 14.48 14.37 -3.35
N LEU A 114 14.91 13.16 -2.95
CA LEU A 114 15.85 12.94 -1.85
C LEU A 114 17.20 12.36 -2.29
N ILE A 115 17.33 12.01 -3.57
CA ILE A 115 18.58 11.69 -4.24
C ILE A 115 18.90 12.84 -5.19
#